data_AF-A0A1I1S0P5-F1
#
_entry.id   AF-A0A1I1S0P5-F1
#
_cell.length_a   1.000
_cell.length_b   1.000
_cell.length_c   1.000
_cell.angle_alpha   90.00
_cell.angle_beta   90.00
_cell.angle_gamma   90.00
#
_symmetry.space_group_name_H-M   'P 1'
#
loop_
_entity.id
_entity.type
_entity.pdbx_description
1 polymer ?
#
loop_
_entity_poly.entity_id
_entity_poly.type
_entity_poly.pdbx_seq_one_letter_code
_entity_poly.pdbx_strand_id
1 'polypeptide(L)'
;MDNVISFFETFTLKEIIITVIGILVSWMVSRYFFYKKKPSKIEDTKRFKETDFGNNRNITKEHDPIDLKSKYFGTWTIYGNGTVKDNTNYITWIRAPWGTIWNGSEFIGDPNQLTWTEASDLFGKGIYVKNPFPTLTLEQRPTIFKKNYTLGNCKVSFANAETWRLPTAAEADTLKFFVPDHLDIDEYKRHQEEAKTLKAQLFPFLTTLSKQSNKYYRLWTADLADLQYAWSFQETTLDDTKMDTPCLVLLVKNN
;
A
#
# COMPACT_ATOMS: atom_id res chain seq x y z
N MET A 1 -25.89 -22.80 45.06
CA MET A 1 -24.55 -22.35 45.50
C MET A 1 -23.90 -23.37 46.45
N ASP A 2 -24.65 -24.38 46.89
CA ASP A 2 -24.26 -25.26 47.99
C ASP A 2 -23.32 -26.41 47.56
N ASN A 3 -23.28 -26.75 46.26
CA ASN A 3 -22.38 -27.79 45.74
C ASN A 3 -20.93 -27.33 45.54
N VAL A 4 -20.65 -26.02 45.54
CA VAL A 4 -19.27 -25.51 45.48
C VAL A 4 -18.65 -25.53 46.86
N ILE A 5 -19.43 -25.29 47.91
CA ILE A 5 -18.95 -25.21 49.29
C ILE A 5 -18.60 -26.61 49.83
N SER A 6 -19.42 -27.63 49.53
CA SER A 6 -19.15 -29.02 49.97
C SER A 6 -17.91 -29.66 49.34
N PHE A 7 -17.46 -29.17 48.18
CA PHE A 7 -16.23 -29.63 47.54
C PHE A 7 -14.97 -29.16 48.30
N PHE A 8 -15.04 -28.03 49.01
CA PHE A 8 -13.89 -27.46 49.73
C PHE A 8 -13.74 -27.93 51.18
N GLU A 9 -14.76 -28.60 51.75
CA GLU A 9 -14.72 -29.08 53.15
C GLU A 9 -13.89 -30.36 53.36
N THR A 10 -13.49 -31.04 52.28
CA THR A 10 -12.68 -32.28 52.35
C THR A 10 -11.19 -32.07 52.11
N PHE A 11 -10.79 -30.84 51.74
CA PHE A 11 -9.41 -30.53 51.40
C PHE A 11 -8.70 -29.82 52.55
N THR A 12 -7.49 -30.28 52.85
CA THR A 12 -6.61 -29.58 53.80
C THR A 12 -6.22 -28.22 53.22
N LEU A 13 -6.00 -27.21 54.08
CA LEU A 13 -5.59 -25.85 53.67
C LEU A 13 -4.43 -25.84 52.64
N LYS A 14 -3.53 -26.82 52.77
CA LYS A 14 -2.36 -27.01 51.89
C LYS A 14 -2.76 -27.39 50.45
N GLU A 15 -3.78 -28.22 50.29
CA GLU A 15 -4.27 -28.66 48.97
C GLU A 15 -5.04 -27.56 48.25
N ILE A 16 -5.79 -26.73 49.00
CA ILE A 16 -6.44 -25.53 48.47
C ILE A 16 -5.38 -24.55 47.93
N ILE A 17 -4.31 -24.31 48.71
CA ILE A 17 -3.21 -23.41 48.30
C ILE A 17 -2.51 -23.93 47.03
N ILE A 18 -2.20 -25.22 46.95
CA ILE A 18 -1.55 -25.82 45.75
C ILE A 18 -2.44 -25.69 44.52
N THR A 19 -3.75 -25.92 44.66
CA THR A 19 -4.71 -25.82 43.55
C THR A 19 -4.84 -24.38 43.06
N VAL A 20 -4.91 -23.41 43.98
CA VAL A 20 -4.97 -21.98 43.65
C VAL A 20 -3.68 -21.52 42.96
N ILE A 21 -2.51 -21.95 43.45
CA ILE A 21 -1.22 -21.67 42.80
C ILE A 21 -1.18 -22.29 41.40
N GLY A 22 -1.63 -23.53 41.24
CA GLY A 22 -1.69 -24.21 39.94
C GLY A 22 -2.57 -23.46 38.92
N ILE A 23 -3.73 -22.96 39.36
CA ILE A 23 -4.62 -22.14 38.53
C ILE A 23 -3.95 -20.81 38.16
N LEU A 24 -3.31 -20.13 39.11
CA LEU A 24 -2.61 -18.86 38.87
C LEU A 24 -1.41 -19.02 37.93
N VAL A 25 -0.62 -20.08 38.09
CA VAL A 25 0.51 -20.39 37.21
C VAL A 25 0.00 -20.75 35.82
N SER A 26 -1.05 -21.57 35.71
CA SER A 26 -1.67 -21.91 34.42
C SER A 26 -2.24 -20.66 33.73
N TRP A 27 -2.87 -19.75 34.47
CA TRP A 27 -3.35 -18.47 33.96
C TRP A 27 -2.21 -17.53 33.54
N MET A 28 -1.12 -17.45 34.31
CA MET A 28 0.07 -16.67 33.95
C MET A 28 0.76 -17.23 32.71
N VAL A 29 0.93 -18.55 32.62
CA VAL A 29 1.55 -19.23 31.48
C VAL A 29 0.68 -19.06 30.23
N SER A 30 -0.63 -19.27 30.36
CA SER A 30 -1.61 -18.99 29.30
C SER A 30 -1.50 -17.53 28.85
N ARG A 31 -1.58 -16.57 29.76
CA ARG A 31 -1.44 -15.14 29.43
C ARG A 31 -0.10 -14.83 28.77
N TYR A 32 1.00 -15.39 29.24
CA TYR A 32 2.33 -15.19 28.66
C TYR A 32 2.43 -15.76 27.22
N PHE A 33 1.87 -16.94 26.95
CA PHE A 33 1.87 -17.53 25.61
C PHE A 33 0.84 -16.90 24.66
N PHE A 34 -0.32 -16.46 25.15
CA PHE A 34 -1.31 -15.69 24.37
C PHE A 34 -0.91 -14.24 24.15
N TYR A 35 0.06 -13.72 24.91
CA TYR A 35 0.77 -12.46 24.61
C TYR A 35 1.86 -12.60 23.56
N LYS A 36 1.99 -13.75 22.87
CA LYS A 36 2.71 -13.78 21.58
C LYS A 36 2.09 -12.72 20.68
N LYS A 37 2.85 -11.65 20.46
CA LYS A 37 2.53 -10.51 19.61
C LYS A 37 1.83 -11.03 18.36
N LYS A 38 0.61 -10.56 18.08
CA LYS A 38 -0.04 -10.88 16.80
C LYS A 38 0.98 -10.59 15.69
N PRO A 39 1.21 -11.52 14.76
CA PRO A 39 2.18 -11.32 13.69
C PRO A 39 1.85 -10.03 12.94
N SER A 40 2.89 -9.35 12.48
CA SER A 40 2.72 -8.15 11.67
C SER A 40 2.07 -8.51 10.33
N LYS A 41 1.37 -7.56 9.71
CA LYS A 41 0.75 -7.76 8.38
C LYS A 41 1.79 -8.21 7.33
N ILE A 42 3.06 -7.83 7.49
CA ILE A 42 4.17 -8.27 6.65
C ILE A 42 4.47 -9.76 6.85
N GLU A 43 4.57 -10.22 8.10
CA GLU A 43 4.80 -11.63 8.43
C GLU A 43 3.67 -12.52 7.93
N ASP A 44 2.42 -12.08 8.12
CA ASP A 44 1.24 -12.79 7.61
C ASP A 44 1.26 -12.87 6.09
N THR A 45 1.58 -11.76 5.41
CA THR A 45 1.67 -11.72 3.94
C THR A 45 2.77 -12.67 3.43
N LYS A 46 3.94 -12.68 4.05
CA LYS A 46 5.03 -13.61 3.70
C LYS A 46 4.65 -15.07 3.94
N ARG A 47 3.88 -15.35 5.00
CA ARG A 47 3.46 -16.70 5.39
C ARG A 47 2.34 -17.24 4.51
N PHE A 48 1.29 -16.46 4.31
CA PHE A 48 0.07 -16.88 3.64
C PHE A 48 0.06 -16.56 2.14
N LYS A 49 0.96 -15.69 1.68
CA LYS A 49 1.05 -15.25 0.28
C LYS A 49 -0.26 -14.62 -0.24
N GLU A 50 -1.08 -14.13 0.68
CA GLU A 50 -2.32 -13.44 0.38
C GLU A 50 -2.40 -12.18 1.26
N THR A 51 -2.95 -11.11 0.71
CA THR A 51 -3.15 -9.86 1.43
C THR A 51 -4.33 -9.08 0.87
N ASP A 52 -4.77 -8.09 1.63
CA ASP A 52 -5.87 -7.21 1.27
C ASP A 52 -5.67 -5.81 1.88
N PHE A 53 -6.66 -4.95 1.65
CA PHE A 53 -6.81 -3.67 2.33
C PHE A 53 -8.00 -3.74 3.30
N GLY A 54 -8.17 -4.87 3.98
CA GLY A 54 -9.36 -5.14 4.79
C GLY A 54 -10.55 -5.63 3.96
N ASN A 55 -11.30 -6.57 4.55
CA ASN A 55 -12.45 -7.22 3.91
C ASN A 55 -13.77 -6.55 4.29
N ASN A 56 -13.97 -5.30 3.85
CA ASN A 56 -15.20 -4.54 4.09
C ASN A 56 -16.08 -4.45 2.83
N ARG A 57 -16.12 -5.53 2.03
CA ARG A 57 -16.93 -5.59 0.80
C ARG A 57 -18.41 -5.29 1.07
N ASN A 58 -18.90 -5.71 2.24
CA ASN A 58 -20.30 -5.53 2.66
C ASN A 58 -20.62 -4.10 3.16
N ILE A 59 -19.61 -3.25 3.37
CA ILE A 59 -19.76 -1.89 3.95
C ILE A 59 -19.43 -0.81 2.90
N THR A 60 -18.86 -1.20 1.77
CA THR A 60 -18.51 -0.26 0.70
C THR A 60 -19.80 0.37 0.18
N LYS A 61 -19.97 1.68 0.39
CA LYS A 61 -21.11 2.40 -0.14
C LYS A 61 -20.97 2.42 -1.66
N GLU A 62 -21.93 1.85 -2.36
CA GLU A 62 -22.04 2.03 -3.80
C GLU A 62 -22.31 3.52 -4.06
N HIS A 63 -21.28 4.20 -4.52
CA HIS A 63 -21.37 5.54 -5.08
C HIS A 63 -21.09 5.42 -6.56
N ASP A 64 -21.86 6.17 -7.35
CA ASP A 64 -21.64 6.25 -8.78
C ASP A 64 -20.20 6.69 -9.07
N PRO A 65 -19.54 6.10 -10.08
CA PRO A 65 -18.20 6.52 -10.46
C PRO A 65 -18.16 8.03 -10.76
N ILE A 66 -17.14 8.70 -10.22
CA ILE A 66 -16.94 10.14 -10.43
C ILE A 66 -15.88 10.32 -11.50
N ASP A 67 -16.27 10.90 -12.64
CA ASP A 67 -15.35 11.26 -13.71
C ASP A 67 -14.75 12.64 -13.47
N LEU A 68 -13.43 12.68 -13.33
CA LEU A 68 -12.64 13.89 -13.24
C LEU A 68 -11.98 14.17 -14.60
N LYS A 69 -12.26 15.36 -15.14
CA LYS A 69 -11.66 15.82 -16.39
C LYS A 69 -10.68 16.93 -16.08
N SER A 70 -9.39 16.65 -16.29
CA SER A 70 -8.36 17.68 -16.27
C SER A 70 -8.24 18.29 -17.67
N LYS A 71 -8.00 19.60 -17.70
CA LYS A 71 -7.71 20.31 -18.94
C LYS A 71 -6.36 19.87 -19.53
N TYR A 72 -5.40 19.50 -18.69
CA TYR A 72 -4.01 19.23 -19.10
C TYR A 72 -3.57 17.77 -18.90
N PHE A 73 -4.19 17.04 -17.96
CA PHE A 73 -3.71 15.74 -17.48
C PHE A 73 -4.67 14.57 -17.78
N GLY A 74 -5.56 14.76 -18.76
CA GLY A 74 -6.48 13.73 -19.22
C GLY A 74 -7.66 13.49 -18.29
N THR A 75 -8.24 12.30 -18.38
CA THR A 75 -9.46 11.94 -17.65
C THR A 75 -9.24 10.76 -16.71
N TRP A 76 -9.90 10.83 -15.57
CA TRP A 76 -9.78 9.87 -14.48
C TRP A 76 -11.16 9.50 -13.95
N THR A 77 -11.34 8.26 -13.54
CA THR A 77 -12.61 7.79 -12.96
C THR A 77 -12.34 7.27 -11.55
N ILE A 78 -12.94 7.91 -10.54
CA ILE A 78 -12.86 7.46 -9.15
C ILE A 78 -14.02 6.51 -8.87
N TYR A 79 -13.72 5.33 -8.37
CA TYR A 79 -14.72 4.35 -7.95
C TYR A 79 -14.96 4.41 -6.44
N GLY A 80 -16.20 4.12 -6.02
CA GLY A 80 -16.58 4.03 -4.60
C GLY A 80 -15.89 2.90 -3.81
N ASN A 81 -15.12 2.03 -4.48
CA ASN A 81 -14.41 0.90 -3.87
C ASN A 81 -12.94 1.20 -3.50
N GLY A 82 -12.55 2.48 -3.46
CA GLY A 82 -11.19 2.89 -3.10
C GLY A 82 -10.16 2.80 -4.24
N THR A 83 -10.61 2.66 -5.48
CA THR A 83 -9.75 2.62 -6.68
C THR A 83 -9.97 3.83 -7.58
N VAL A 84 -8.99 4.12 -8.43
CA VAL A 84 -9.07 5.15 -9.47
C VAL A 84 -8.51 4.62 -10.78
N LYS A 85 -9.22 4.85 -11.88
CA LYS A 85 -8.77 4.52 -13.23
C LYS A 85 -8.21 5.75 -13.94
N ASP A 86 -7.02 5.60 -14.49
CA ASP A 86 -6.44 6.47 -15.50
C ASP A 86 -7.01 6.06 -16.86
N ASN A 87 -7.87 6.89 -17.45
CA ASN A 87 -8.48 6.57 -18.74
C ASN A 87 -7.54 6.82 -19.92
N THR A 88 -6.45 7.56 -19.72
CA THR A 88 -5.45 7.84 -20.76
C THR A 88 -4.51 6.67 -20.92
N ASN A 89 -4.00 6.14 -19.80
CA ASN A 89 -3.03 5.05 -19.78
C ASN A 89 -3.66 3.66 -19.55
N TYR A 90 -4.99 3.59 -19.39
CA TYR A 90 -5.76 2.36 -19.17
C TYR A 90 -5.32 1.52 -17.96
N ILE A 91 -4.80 2.18 -16.92
CA ILE A 91 -4.37 1.55 -15.66
C ILE A 91 -5.30 1.94 -14.52
N THR A 92 -5.44 1.05 -13.54
CA THR A 92 -6.25 1.30 -12.34
C THR A 92 -5.37 1.18 -11.10
N TRP A 93 -5.44 2.18 -10.22
CA TRP A 93 -4.66 2.30 -9.00
C TRP A 93 -5.53 2.06 -7.77
N ILE A 94 -4.93 1.48 -6.72
CA ILE A 94 -5.45 1.60 -5.36
C ILE A 94 -5.07 2.98 -4.84
N ARG A 95 -6.02 3.71 -4.23
CA ARG A 95 -5.82 5.14 -3.88
C ARG A 95 -4.97 5.37 -2.61
N ALA A 96 -4.49 4.31 -1.96
CA ALA A 96 -3.64 4.39 -0.78
C ALA A 96 -2.56 3.30 -0.78
N PRO A 97 -1.44 3.50 -0.04
CA PRO A 97 -0.39 2.50 0.04
C PRO A 97 -0.81 1.25 0.81
N TRP A 98 -0.15 0.14 0.48
CA TRP A 98 -0.31 -1.13 1.17
C TRP A 98 0.06 -1.03 2.66
N GLY A 99 -0.65 -1.80 3.48
CA GLY A 99 -0.62 -1.69 4.95
C GLY A 99 -1.84 -0.97 5.52
N THR A 100 -2.42 -0.03 4.75
CA THR A 100 -3.68 0.64 5.12
C THR A 100 -4.89 -0.31 5.04
N ILE A 101 -6.02 0.16 5.58
CA ILE A 101 -7.30 -0.55 5.64
C ILE A 101 -8.39 0.33 5.01
N TRP A 102 -9.10 -0.19 4.02
CA TRP A 102 -10.32 0.37 3.44
C TRP A 102 -11.51 0.08 4.36
N ASN A 103 -12.14 1.12 4.89
CA ASN A 103 -13.31 0.97 5.79
C ASN A 103 -14.67 1.04 5.07
N GLY A 104 -14.67 1.11 3.74
CA GLY A 104 -15.88 1.30 2.92
C GLY A 104 -16.10 2.73 2.43
N SER A 105 -15.37 3.71 2.97
CA SER A 105 -15.41 5.12 2.54
C SER A 105 -14.02 5.74 2.36
N GLU A 106 -13.05 5.37 3.19
CA GLU A 106 -11.70 5.91 3.18
C GLU A 106 -10.66 4.86 3.60
N PHE A 107 -9.39 5.18 3.37
CA PHE A 107 -8.27 4.37 3.86
C PHE A 107 -7.80 4.90 5.21
N ILE A 108 -7.70 4.01 6.19
CA ILE A 108 -7.27 4.30 7.57
C ILE A 108 -6.04 3.45 7.96
N GLY A 109 -5.39 3.86 9.05
CA GLY A 109 -4.21 3.20 9.60
C GLY A 109 -2.91 3.60 8.92
N ASP A 110 -1.80 3.10 9.45
CA ASP A 110 -0.46 3.42 8.95
C ASP A 110 -0.06 2.46 7.83
N PRO A 111 0.51 2.98 6.72
CA PRO A 111 1.00 2.13 5.65
C PRO A 111 2.29 1.42 6.10
N ASN A 112 2.49 0.21 5.59
CA ASN A 112 3.74 -0.51 5.82
C ASN A 112 4.82 -0.02 4.85
N GLN A 113 6.04 0.07 5.34
CA GLN A 113 7.21 0.30 4.51
C GLN A 113 7.97 -1.01 4.31
N LEU A 114 8.48 -1.21 3.11
CA LEU A 114 9.21 -2.39 2.69
C LEU A 114 10.52 -1.98 2.04
N THR A 115 11.53 -2.83 2.14
CA THR A 115 12.70 -2.77 1.24
C THR A 115 12.25 -3.12 -0.18
N TRP A 116 13.04 -2.73 -1.19
CA TRP A 116 12.68 -3.03 -2.57
C TRP A 116 12.63 -4.55 -2.84
N THR A 117 13.55 -5.31 -2.26
CA THR A 117 13.57 -6.77 -2.38
C THR A 117 12.28 -7.38 -1.84
N GLU A 118 11.84 -6.95 -0.65
CA GLU A 118 10.57 -7.43 -0.09
C GLU A 118 9.37 -7.02 -0.95
N ALA A 119 9.32 -5.78 -1.42
CA ALA A 119 8.23 -5.29 -2.24
C ALA A 119 8.16 -6.05 -3.58
N SER A 120 9.29 -6.25 -4.24
CA SER A 120 9.38 -6.92 -5.54
C SER A 120 9.10 -8.43 -5.45
N ASP A 121 9.57 -9.11 -4.40
CA ASP A 121 9.26 -10.51 -4.16
C ASP A 121 7.77 -10.73 -3.89
N LEU A 122 7.14 -9.83 -3.13
CA LEU A 122 5.73 -9.92 -2.79
C LEU A 122 4.82 -9.51 -3.96
N PHE A 123 5.07 -8.38 -4.59
CA PHE A 123 4.11 -7.72 -5.48
C PHE A 123 4.55 -7.64 -6.94
N GLY A 124 5.76 -8.08 -7.25
CA GLY A 124 6.26 -8.24 -8.62
C GLY A 124 7.43 -7.35 -8.97
N LYS A 125 8.17 -7.80 -9.97
CA LYS A 125 9.43 -7.23 -10.42
C LYS A 125 9.39 -6.97 -11.91
N GLY A 126 9.80 -5.79 -12.30
CA GLY A 126 9.94 -5.37 -13.68
C GLY A 126 11.36 -5.61 -14.20
N ILE A 127 11.81 -4.69 -15.04
CA ILE A 127 13.06 -4.83 -15.78
C ILE A 127 14.15 -3.93 -15.19
N TYR A 128 15.37 -4.14 -15.68
CA TYR A 128 16.45 -3.19 -15.50
C TYR A 128 16.29 -2.01 -16.45
N VAL A 129 16.12 -0.81 -15.90
CA VAL A 129 15.99 0.44 -16.65
C VAL A 129 17.12 1.36 -16.23
N LYS A 130 18.27 1.24 -16.92
CA LYS A 130 19.36 2.21 -16.75
C LYS A 130 18.98 3.49 -17.47
N ASN A 131 18.71 4.55 -16.72
CA ASN A 131 18.51 5.87 -17.30
C ASN A 131 19.55 6.84 -16.73
N PRO A 132 20.39 7.49 -17.55
CA PRO A 132 21.28 8.55 -17.08
C PRO A 132 20.53 9.82 -16.64
N PHE A 133 19.21 9.90 -16.85
CA PHE A 133 18.38 11.04 -16.48
C PHE A 133 17.18 10.62 -15.59
N PRO A 134 16.70 11.48 -14.67
CA PRO A 134 15.57 11.20 -13.76
C PRO A 134 14.18 11.19 -14.45
N THR A 135 14.17 11.23 -15.78
CA THR A 135 12.96 11.31 -16.60
C THR A 135 12.99 10.20 -17.63
N LEU A 136 12.05 9.26 -17.54
CA LEU A 136 11.82 8.31 -18.63
C LEU A 136 11.08 9.05 -19.74
N THR A 137 11.66 9.09 -20.94
CA THR A 137 10.96 9.68 -22.09
C THR A 137 9.74 8.82 -22.44
N LEU A 138 8.70 9.42 -23.02
CA LEU A 138 7.49 8.71 -23.49
C LEU A 138 7.81 7.49 -24.39
N GLU A 139 8.92 7.55 -25.13
CA GLU A 139 9.40 6.46 -25.99
C GLU A 139 10.11 5.34 -25.21
N GLN A 140 10.71 5.67 -24.05
CA GLN A 140 11.28 4.71 -23.10
C GLN A 140 10.21 4.06 -22.21
N ARG A 141 8.99 4.62 -22.17
CA ARG A 141 7.86 3.97 -21.51
C ARG A 141 7.49 2.74 -22.35
N PRO A 142 7.69 1.51 -21.86
CA PRO A 142 7.27 0.35 -22.63
C PRO A 142 5.77 0.44 -22.86
N THR A 143 5.36 0.53 -24.13
CA THR A 143 3.95 0.46 -24.57
C THR A 143 3.25 -0.82 -24.11
N ILE A 144 4.04 -1.81 -23.70
CA ILE A 144 3.61 -3.04 -23.04
C ILE A 144 4.36 -3.11 -21.71
N PHE A 145 3.83 -2.48 -20.66
CA PHE A 145 4.36 -2.50 -19.28
C PHE A 145 4.59 -3.93 -18.70
N LYS A 146 4.16 -4.97 -19.42
CA LYS A 146 4.32 -6.40 -19.08
C LYS A 146 5.55 -7.09 -19.69
N LYS A 147 6.23 -6.52 -20.68
CA LYS A 147 7.33 -7.25 -21.34
C LYS A 147 8.44 -7.50 -20.32
N ASN A 148 8.65 -8.77 -19.96
CA ASN A 148 9.57 -9.23 -18.92
C ASN A 148 9.19 -8.84 -17.48
N TYR A 149 7.91 -8.55 -17.19
CA TYR A 149 7.43 -8.39 -15.83
C TYR A 149 7.19 -9.76 -15.19
N THR A 150 7.75 -9.98 -14.00
CA THR A 150 7.55 -11.18 -13.19
C THR A 150 6.58 -10.86 -12.06
N LEU A 151 5.46 -11.58 -11.98
CA LEU A 151 4.49 -11.41 -10.89
C LEU A 151 5.12 -11.81 -9.56
N GLY A 152 4.75 -11.07 -8.51
CA GLY A 152 5.16 -11.37 -7.15
C GLY A 152 4.50 -12.65 -6.63
N ASN A 153 5.02 -13.15 -5.51
CA ASN A 153 4.52 -14.36 -4.89
C ASN A 153 3.28 -14.16 -4.01
N CYS A 154 2.84 -12.90 -3.80
CA CYS A 154 1.68 -12.55 -3.00
C CYS A 154 0.51 -12.14 -3.88
N LYS A 155 -0.65 -12.72 -3.59
CA LYS A 155 -1.93 -12.37 -4.19
C LYS A 155 -2.61 -11.27 -3.38
N VAL A 156 -2.93 -10.16 -4.02
CA VAL A 156 -3.60 -9.03 -3.37
C VAL A 156 -5.06 -9.05 -3.77
N SER A 157 -5.98 -9.30 -2.84
CA SER A 157 -7.43 -9.35 -3.13
C SER A 157 -8.10 -8.04 -2.72
N PHE A 158 -8.40 -7.17 -3.69
CA PHE A 158 -9.02 -5.87 -3.42
C PHE A 158 -9.94 -5.42 -4.57
N ALA A 159 -11.05 -4.77 -4.23
CA ALA A 159 -12.01 -4.23 -5.22
C ALA A 159 -12.42 -5.25 -6.31
N ASN A 160 -12.72 -6.49 -5.89
CA ASN A 160 -13.07 -7.62 -6.76
C ASN A 160 -12.02 -7.99 -7.82
N ALA A 161 -10.76 -7.63 -7.59
CA ALA A 161 -9.63 -8.00 -8.43
C ALA A 161 -8.48 -8.58 -7.59
N GLU A 162 -7.71 -9.46 -8.22
CA GLU A 162 -6.60 -10.19 -7.59
C GLU A 162 -5.25 -9.98 -8.32
N THR A 163 -5.27 -9.17 -9.38
CA THR A 163 -4.14 -8.96 -10.30
C THR A 163 -3.35 -7.69 -9.97
N TRP A 164 -3.42 -7.22 -8.73
CA TRP A 164 -2.69 -6.03 -8.30
C TRP A 164 -1.22 -6.34 -8.16
N ARG A 165 -0.38 -5.39 -8.57
CA ARG A 165 1.07 -5.54 -8.62
C ARG A 165 1.78 -4.23 -8.38
N LEU A 166 3.09 -4.28 -8.19
CA LEU A 166 3.92 -3.07 -8.22
C LEU A 166 3.85 -2.40 -9.61
N PRO A 167 3.73 -1.05 -9.65
CA PRO A 167 3.81 -0.30 -10.89
C PRO A 167 5.25 -0.32 -11.42
N THR A 168 5.40 -0.36 -12.73
CA THR A 168 6.68 -0.03 -13.39
C THR A 168 7.02 1.45 -13.14
N ALA A 169 8.28 1.82 -13.31
CA ALA A 169 8.72 3.21 -13.21
C ALA A 169 7.98 4.11 -14.21
N ALA A 170 7.70 3.60 -15.41
CA ALA A 170 6.95 4.31 -16.43
C ALA A 170 5.46 4.50 -16.09
N GLU A 171 4.83 3.55 -15.37
CA GLU A 171 3.48 3.72 -14.83
C GLU A 171 3.48 4.73 -13.68
N ALA A 172 4.46 4.65 -12.76
CA ALA A 172 4.58 5.61 -11.67
C ALA A 172 4.86 7.04 -12.17
N ASP A 173 5.54 7.19 -13.31
CA ASP A 173 5.80 8.48 -13.96
C ASP A 173 4.50 9.22 -14.34
N THR A 174 3.39 8.51 -14.59
CA THR A 174 2.10 9.15 -14.91
C THR A 174 1.53 9.93 -13.73
N LEU A 175 1.96 9.61 -12.50
CA LEU A 175 1.57 10.31 -11.27
C LEU A 175 2.30 11.65 -11.07
N LYS A 176 3.30 11.97 -11.91
CA LYS A 176 4.03 13.26 -11.83
C LYS A 176 3.16 14.44 -12.26
N PHE A 177 2.19 14.21 -13.16
CA PHE A 177 1.46 15.28 -13.85
C PHE A 177 2.41 16.32 -14.46
N PHE A 178 3.29 15.85 -15.36
CA PHE A 178 4.38 16.64 -15.93
C PHE A 178 3.89 17.99 -16.49
N VAL A 179 4.51 19.07 -16.01
CA VAL A 179 4.26 20.44 -16.48
C VAL A 179 5.46 20.86 -17.33
N PRO A 180 5.27 21.21 -18.61
CA PRO A 180 6.37 21.65 -19.46
C PRO A 180 7.02 22.95 -18.98
N ASP A 181 8.35 22.99 -18.96
CA ASP A 181 9.12 24.15 -18.47
C ASP A 181 9.14 25.35 -19.43
N HIS A 182 8.65 25.17 -20.67
CA HIS A 182 8.59 26.22 -21.69
C HIS A 182 7.31 27.06 -21.66
N LEU A 183 6.40 26.76 -20.73
CA LEU A 183 5.16 27.53 -20.55
C LEU A 183 5.47 28.92 -19.98
N ASP A 184 4.62 29.89 -20.27
CA ASP A 184 4.69 31.18 -19.58
C ASP A 184 4.42 31.00 -18.08
N ILE A 185 4.87 31.97 -17.26
CA ILE A 185 4.82 31.87 -15.80
C ILE A 185 3.38 31.66 -15.28
N ASP A 186 2.39 32.30 -15.89
CA ASP A 186 1.00 32.21 -15.45
C ASP A 186 0.39 30.86 -15.85
N GLU A 187 0.69 30.39 -17.06
CA GLU A 187 0.29 29.07 -17.52
C GLU A 187 0.94 27.95 -16.72
N TYR A 188 2.24 28.06 -16.43
CA TYR A 188 2.97 27.14 -15.57
C TYR A 188 2.33 27.03 -14.18
N LYS A 189 2.01 28.18 -13.55
CA LYS A 189 1.31 28.21 -12.25
C LYS A 189 -0.06 27.53 -12.31
N ARG A 190 -0.85 27.79 -13.37
CA ARG A 190 -2.17 27.14 -13.56
C ARG A 190 -2.04 25.62 -13.66
N HIS A 191 -1.04 25.13 -14.40
CA HIS A 191 -0.78 23.69 -14.53
C HIS A 191 -0.39 23.07 -13.19
N GLN A 192 0.49 23.72 -12.43
CA GLN A 192 0.91 23.23 -11.11
C GLN A 192 -0.24 23.15 -10.12
N GLU A 193 -1.10 24.18 -10.06
CA GLU A 193 -2.26 24.17 -9.16
C GLU A 193 -3.29 23.10 -9.57
N GLU A 194 -3.50 22.90 -10.86
CA GLU A 194 -4.38 21.83 -11.34
C GLU A 194 -3.81 20.45 -11.03
N ALA A 195 -2.50 20.22 -11.25
CA ALA A 195 -1.81 18.97 -10.91
C ALA A 195 -1.93 18.66 -9.41
N LYS A 196 -1.71 19.65 -8.56
CA LYS A 196 -1.82 19.53 -7.10
C LYS A 196 -3.26 19.20 -6.67
N THR A 197 -4.23 19.88 -7.27
CA THR A 197 -5.67 19.66 -6.99
C THR A 197 -6.10 18.26 -7.41
N LEU A 198 -5.74 17.86 -8.63
CA LEU A 198 -6.04 16.55 -9.16
C LEU A 198 -5.42 15.47 -8.28
N LYS A 199 -4.14 15.57 -7.95
CA LYS A 199 -3.45 14.61 -7.09
C LYS A 199 -4.10 14.47 -5.72
N ALA A 200 -4.55 15.58 -5.11
CA ALA A 200 -5.26 15.57 -3.84
C ALA A 200 -6.62 14.84 -3.92
N GLN A 201 -7.31 14.94 -5.05
CA GLN A 201 -8.57 14.22 -5.29
C GLN A 201 -8.32 12.73 -5.57
N LEU A 202 -7.31 12.40 -6.37
CA LEU A 202 -7.02 11.01 -6.74
C LEU A 202 -6.42 10.21 -5.58
N PHE A 203 -5.45 10.79 -4.87
CA PHE A 203 -4.69 10.13 -3.80
C PHE A 203 -4.70 10.97 -2.50
N PRO A 204 -5.87 11.10 -1.85
CA PRO A 204 -6.00 11.92 -0.65
C PRO A 204 -5.09 11.43 0.49
N PHE A 205 -4.92 10.12 0.65
CA PHE A 205 -4.06 9.55 1.68
C PHE A 205 -2.60 10.00 1.55
N LEU A 206 -2.04 9.91 0.32
CA LEU A 206 -0.66 10.34 0.04
C LEU A 206 -0.47 11.85 0.29
N THR A 207 -1.49 12.64 -0.05
CA THR A 207 -1.48 14.10 0.16
C THR A 207 -1.47 14.44 1.66
N THR A 208 -2.27 13.74 2.46
CA THR A 208 -2.29 13.91 3.92
C THR A 208 -0.96 13.46 4.55
N LEU A 209 -0.40 12.33 4.09
CA LEU A 209 0.86 11.80 4.59
C LEU A 209 2.04 12.76 4.37
N SER A 210 2.11 13.40 3.20
CA SER A 210 3.14 14.42 2.89
C SER A 210 3.04 15.61 3.86
N LYS A 211 1.82 16.09 4.14
CA LYS A 211 1.58 17.22 5.04
C LYS A 211 1.92 16.91 6.50
N GLN A 212 1.57 15.71 6.99
CA GLN A 212 1.77 15.34 8.39
C GLN A 212 3.23 15.08 8.74
N SER A 213 3.97 14.42 7.86
CA SER A 213 5.34 13.97 8.16
C SER A 213 6.40 15.05 7.90
N ASN A 214 6.03 16.16 7.28
CA ASN A 214 6.95 17.20 6.76
C ASN A 214 8.10 16.59 5.93
N LYS A 215 7.85 15.41 5.34
CA LYS A 215 8.78 14.61 4.55
C LYS A 215 8.03 14.09 3.33
N TYR A 216 8.74 14.07 2.21
CA TYR A 216 8.20 13.46 1.00
C TYR A 216 8.02 11.96 1.20
N TYR A 217 6.86 11.45 0.81
CA TYR A 217 6.67 10.01 0.74
C TYR A 217 7.44 9.44 -0.46
N ARG A 218 7.88 8.19 -0.33
CA ARG A 218 8.55 7.46 -1.41
C ARG A 218 7.80 6.17 -1.69
N LEU A 219 7.52 5.92 -2.97
CA LEU A 219 6.82 4.74 -3.44
C LEU A 219 7.79 3.87 -4.23
N TRP A 220 7.84 2.57 -3.95
CA TRP A 220 8.58 1.65 -4.79
C TRP A 220 7.92 1.47 -6.16
N THR A 221 8.77 1.32 -7.17
CA THR A 221 8.39 0.79 -8.49
C THR A 221 8.97 -0.61 -8.65
N ALA A 222 8.49 -1.34 -9.64
CA ALA A 222 8.94 -2.70 -9.93
C ALA A 222 10.33 -2.73 -10.60
N ASP A 223 10.82 -1.61 -11.12
CA ASP A 223 12.00 -1.58 -11.98
C ASP A 223 13.30 -1.29 -11.22
N LEU A 224 14.36 -1.96 -11.67
CA LEU A 224 15.72 -1.75 -11.17
C LEU A 224 16.37 -0.54 -11.86
N ALA A 225 17.08 0.29 -11.09
CA ALA A 225 17.84 1.42 -11.61
C ALA A 225 19.33 1.07 -11.76
N ASP A 226 19.89 0.36 -10.77
CA ASP A 226 21.26 -0.15 -10.74
C ASP A 226 21.37 -1.43 -9.89
N LEU A 227 22.57 -1.98 -9.72
CA LEU A 227 22.84 -3.20 -8.94
C LEU A 227 22.37 -3.12 -7.47
N GLN A 228 22.42 -1.93 -6.87
CA GLN A 228 22.00 -1.68 -5.48
C GLN A 228 20.85 -0.67 -5.36
N TYR A 229 20.32 -0.21 -6.51
CA TYR A 229 19.33 0.85 -6.58
C TYR A 229 18.13 0.41 -7.40
N ALA A 230 16.95 0.82 -6.96
CA ALA A 230 15.71 0.64 -7.69
C ALA A 230 15.02 1.98 -7.90
N TRP A 231 14.18 2.06 -8.92
CA TRP A 231 13.40 3.25 -9.17
C TRP A 231 12.34 3.41 -8.09
N SER A 232 12.28 4.60 -7.53
CA SER A 232 11.21 5.00 -6.62
C SER A 232 10.57 6.30 -7.10
N PHE A 233 9.31 6.50 -6.76
CA PHE A 233 8.58 7.73 -7.02
C PHE A 233 8.51 8.56 -5.74
N GLN A 234 9.01 9.78 -5.80
CA GLN A 234 9.02 10.75 -4.71
C GLN A 234 8.25 11.99 -5.12
N GLU A 235 6.99 12.06 -4.68
CA GLU A 235 6.01 13.14 -4.92
C GLU A 235 5.81 13.57 -6.38
N THR A 236 6.81 14.18 -7.02
CA THR A 236 6.78 14.68 -8.41
C THR A 236 7.93 14.15 -9.27
N THR A 237 8.87 13.39 -8.70
CA THR A 237 10.06 12.90 -9.40
C THR A 237 10.23 11.39 -9.27
N LEU A 238 10.95 10.80 -10.23
CA LEU A 238 11.48 9.45 -10.11
C LEU A 238 12.94 9.57 -9.69
N ASP A 239 13.35 8.71 -8.77
CA ASP A 239 14.67 8.78 -8.14
C ASP A 239 15.26 7.37 -8.01
N ASP A 240 16.58 7.26 -8.07
CA ASP A 240 17.29 6.01 -7.82
C ASP A 240 17.52 5.85 -6.31
N THR A 241 16.80 4.91 -5.72
CA THR A 241 16.83 4.70 -4.27
C THR A 241 17.48 3.37 -3.93
N LYS A 242 18.34 3.36 -2.91
CA LYS A 242 18.98 2.14 -2.42
C LYS A 242 17.92 1.11 -2.01
N MET A 243 18.11 -0.13 -2.44
CA MET A 243 17.10 -1.19 -2.27
C MET A 243 16.78 -1.51 -0.80
N ASP A 244 17.70 -1.25 0.13
CA ASP A 244 17.53 -1.43 1.57
C ASP A 244 16.72 -0.31 2.24
N THR A 245 16.41 0.77 1.51
CA THR A 245 15.63 1.89 2.03
C THR A 245 14.16 1.49 2.19
N PRO A 246 13.55 1.68 3.37
CA PRO A 246 12.14 1.40 3.54
C PRO A 246 11.29 2.42 2.79
N CYS A 247 10.46 1.96 1.85
CA CYS A 247 9.54 2.80 1.09
C CYS A 247 8.14 2.19 1.08
N LEU A 248 7.14 3.01 0.76
CA LEU A 248 5.75 2.58 0.66
C LEU A 248 5.50 1.83 -0.65
N VAL A 249 4.41 1.06 -0.70
CA VAL A 249 3.98 0.35 -1.90
C VAL A 249 2.61 0.84 -2.31
N LEU A 250 2.50 1.43 -3.51
CA LEU A 250 1.23 1.73 -4.16
C LEU A 250 1.02 0.68 -5.25
N LEU A 251 -0.18 0.13 -5.35
CA LEU A 251 -0.46 -0.99 -6.27
C LEU A 251 -1.31 -0.55 -7.45
N VAL A 252 -1.03 -1.15 -8.59
CA VAL A 252 -1.71 -0.92 -9.86
C VAL A 252 -2.18 -2.25 -10.45
N LYS A 253 -3.22 -2.20 -11.28
CA LYS A 253 -3.60 -3.29 -12.19
C LYS A 253 -3.87 -2.73 -13.58
N ASN A 254 -3.71 -3.61 -14.56
CA ASN A 254 -4.19 -3.32 -15.90
C ASN A 254 -5.71 -3.50 -15.94
N ASN A 255 -6.36 -2.81 -16.87
CA ASN A 255 -7.75 -3.09 -17.22
C ASN A 255 -7.86 -4.20 -18.25
#